data_AF-A0A9D9EEP8-F1
#
_entry.id   AF-A0A9D9EEP8-F1
#
_cell.length_a   1.000
_cell.length_b   1.000
_cell.length_c   1.000
_cell.angle_alpha   90.00
_cell.angle_beta   90.00
_cell.angle_gamma   90.00
#
_symmetry.space_group_name_H-M   'P 1'
#
loop_
_entity.id
_entity.type
_entity.pdbx_description
1 polymer ?
#
loop_
_entity_poly.entity_id
_entity_poly.type
_entity_poly.pdbx_seq_one_letter_code
_entity_poly.pdbx_strand_id
1 'polypeptide(L)'
;MSPDKTSGSNGDRVIFEVDPNTDAERTAAFVFTCGTATADFKIISTPGEVVIPEIEVTSANPVELESGSGTFQVILSVSENVEYTGLGATVQQEGEWLSYTGSEAGSSAGTAVMSFSYSANEVQEARKATVTISYPNADPATVTVSQKGKTEEGGGEEPVEERYVAYMKNHYAGAASWARPDVMKFGTTITVEMLVKHDEEFVSKTGESSQWVGDWIGSLFGIETRFLIRHGDNTDNYQEWELVYVDTENNEIKIKSAIYLPADEWVHIAVVLNGDEKTVTLYQDGKVAATETMDSNIKDIDLTETYNNWQNDLQMFALGRSYDNTRDFCGMMSEVRVWNRALSADEINADGHFYSVSHDSDGLVAYWKLDDGGG
;
A
#
# COMPACT_ATOMS: atom_id res chain seq x y z
N MET A 1 24.12 43.14 19.07
CA MET A 1 24.05 43.39 20.53
C MET A 1 24.33 44.86 20.77
N SER A 2 23.28 45.66 20.92
CA SER A 2 23.40 47.12 21.10
C SER A 2 22.55 47.57 22.29
N PRO A 3 23.05 48.46 23.15
CA PRO A 3 22.24 49.06 24.21
C PRO A 3 21.28 50.09 23.61
N ASP A 4 20.08 50.19 24.18
CA ASP A 4 19.08 51.21 23.85
C ASP A 4 19.53 52.63 24.23
N LYS A 5 20.44 52.75 25.22
CA LYS A 5 21.05 54.01 25.65
C LYS A 5 22.45 53.82 26.23
N THR A 6 23.27 54.85 26.08
CA THR A 6 24.68 54.87 26.52
C THR A 6 24.93 55.76 27.75
N SER A 7 23.91 56.41 28.30
CA SER A 7 23.98 57.23 29.52
C SER A 7 22.60 57.36 30.18
N GLY A 8 22.55 57.67 31.48
CA GLY A 8 21.29 57.82 32.22
C GLY A 8 21.47 58.39 33.63
N SER A 9 20.38 58.45 34.38
CA SER A 9 20.32 58.83 35.80
C SER A 9 20.21 57.59 36.71
N ASN A 10 20.43 57.79 38.01
CA ASN A 10 20.32 56.72 38.99
C ASN A 10 18.91 56.09 38.96
N GLY A 11 18.83 54.76 38.77
CA GLY A 11 17.58 54.01 38.64
C GLY A 11 17.13 53.75 37.20
N ASP A 12 17.83 54.29 36.20
CA ASP A 12 17.54 54.00 34.79
C ASP A 12 17.87 52.54 34.42
N ARG A 13 17.02 51.93 33.59
CA ARG A 13 17.22 50.57 33.03
C ARG A 13 17.79 50.64 31.62
N VAL A 14 18.89 49.95 31.33
CA VAL A 14 19.43 49.79 29.97
C VAL A 14 18.94 48.46 29.40
N ILE A 15 18.37 48.48 28.21
CA ILE A 15 17.88 47.31 27.47
C ILE A 15 18.90 47.00 26.37
N PHE A 16 19.24 45.73 26.22
CA PHE A 16 20.12 45.29 25.14
C PHE A 16 19.31 44.53 24.11
N GLU A 17 19.34 45.00 22.86
CA GLU A 17 18.78 44.26 21.73
C GLU A 17 19.82 43.29 21.18
N VAL A 18 19.44 42.03 21.08
CA VAL A 18 20.28 40.92 20.62
C VAL A 18 19.61 40.30 19.40
N ASP A 19 20.24 40.46 18.23
CA ASP A 19 19.79 39.82 16.99
C ASP A 19 19.89 38.29 17.09
N PRO A 20 19.03 37.53 16.38
CA PRO A 20 19.12 36.07 16.30
C PRO A 20 20.54 35.60 15.96
N ASN A 21 20.93 34.45 16.54
CA ASN A 21 22.23 33.84 16.31
C ASN A 21 22.12 32.44 15.72
N THR A 22 22.61 32.28 14.49
CA THR A 22 22.58 31.05 13.70
C THR A 22 23.97 30.47 13.41
N ASP A 23 25.03 31.19 13.75
CA ASP A 23 26.38 30.88 13.29
C ASP A 23 27.25 30.36 14.45
N ALA A 24 28.15 31.21 14.97
CA ALA A 24 29.06 30.91 16.06
C ALA A 24 28.71 31.73 17.32
N GLU A 25 29.31 31.37 18.46
CA GLU A 25 29.19 32.14 19.69
C GLU A 25 29.65 33.59 19.46
N ARG A 26 28.82 34.54 19.89
CA ARG A 26 29.12 35.97 19.83
C ARG A 26 29.13 36.56 21.23
N THR A 27 30.18 37.33 21.54
CA THR A 27 30.33 38.01 22.83
C THR A 27 30.35 39.53 22.62
N ALA A 28 29.57 40.26 23.41
CA ALA A 28 29.68 41.70 23.55
C ALA A 28 29.99 42.08 25.00
N ALA A 29 31.00 42.93 25.19
CA ALA A 29 31.41 43.43 26.50
C ALA A 29 31.09 44.92 26.62
N PHE A 30 30.50 45.29 27.75
CA PHE A 30 30.12 46.65 28.10
C PHE A 30 30.74 47.01 29.44
N VAL A 31 31.13 48.28 29.60
CA VAL A 31 31.62 48.82 30.87
C VAL A 31 30.67 49.93 31.30
N PHE A 32 29.95 49.70 32.41
CA PHE A 32 29.12 50.72 33.03
C PHE A 32 29.98 51.62 33.91
N THR A 33 29.79 52.93 33.80
CA THR A 33 30.54 53.92 34.59
C THR A 33 29.59 54.82 35.36
N CYS A 34 29.91 55.07 36.64
CA CYS A 34 29.19 56.01 37.49
C CYS A 34 30.22 56.80 38.33
N GLY A 35 30.49 58.05 37.92
CA GLY A 35 31.60 58.81 38.47
C GLY A 35 32.94 58.10 38.20
N THR A 36 33.66 57.73 39.27
CA THR A 36 34.92 56.97 39.19
C THR A 36 34.74 55.45 39.30
N ALA A 37 33.53 54.97 39.62
CA ALA A 37 33.25 53.54 39.72
C ALA A 37 32.95 52.95 38.34
N THR A 38 33.40 51.71 38.11
CA THR A 38 33.16 50.96 36.88
C THR A 38 32.67 49.55 37.17
N ALA A 39 31.90 48.96 36.26
CA ALA A 39 31.44 47.58 36.33
C ALA A 39 31.37 46.96 34.93
N ASP A 40 32.00 45.80 34.75
CA ASP A 40 31.97 45.07 33.50
C ASP A 40 30.69 44.23 33.39
N PHE A 41 30.10 44.20 32.19
CA PHE A 41 28.95 43.38 31.86
C PHE A 41 29.17 42.71 30.51
N LYS A 42 29.03 41.39 30.45
CA LYS A 42 29.21 40.62 29.21
C LYS A 42 27.91 39.95 28.84
N ILE A 43 27.56 40.05 27.56
CA ILE A 43 26.47 39.31 26.93
C ILE A 43 27.11 38.27 26.03
N ILE A 44 26.73 37.00 26.22
CA ILE A 44 27.14 35.88 25.39
C ILE A 44 25.88 35.36 24.70
N SER A 45 25.92 35.28 23.37
CA SER A 45 24.88 34.66 22.55
C SER A 45 25.47 33.43 21.89
N THR A 46 24.97 32.25 22.26
CA THR A 46 25.25 30.99 21.59
C THR A 46 24.34 30.85 20.36
N PRO A 47 24.78 30.16 19.29
CA PRO A 47 23.90 29.87 18.17
C PRO A 47 22.70 29.03 18.64
N GLY A 48 21.51 29.35 18.15
CA GLY A 48 20.35 28.46 18.25
C GLY A 48 20.61 27.20 17.43
N GLU A 49 20.15 26.06 17.90
CA GLU A 49 20.31 24.78 17.20
C GLU A 49 19.66 24.89 15.80
N VAL A 50 20.49 24.88 14.75
CA VAL A 50 20.00 24.88 13.37
C VAL A 50 19.53 23.45 13.08
N VAL A 51 18.23 23.20 13.22
CA VAL A 51 17.63 21.93 12.81
C VAL A 51 17.54 21.94 11.28
N ILE A 52 18.51 21.29 10.64
CA ILE A 52 18.53 21.10 9.19
C ILE A 52 17.46 20.04 8.85
N PRO A 53 16.50 20.32 7.95
CA PRO A 53 15.54 19.31 7.54
C PRO A 53 16.25 18.19 6.77
N GLU A 54 15.90 16.95 7.07
CA GLU A 54 16.44 15.76 6.42
C GLU A 54 15.37 15.14 5.53
N ILE A 55 15.76 14.79 4.29
CA ILE A 55 14.93 14.04 3.34
C ILE A 55 15.75 12.88 2.77
N GLU A 56 15.18 11.68 2.74
CA GLU A 56 15.84 10.48 2.24
C GLU A 56 14.86 9.62 1.43
N VAL A 57 15.28 9.12 0.26
CA VAL A 57 14.47 8.21 -0.56
C VAL A 57 14.52 6.81 0.03
N THR A 58 13.35 6.26 0.36
CA THR A 58 13.22 4.91 0.96
C THR A 58 12.53 3.91 0.03
N SER A 59 11.86 4.36 -1.03
CA SER A 59 11.37 3.49 -2.11
C SER A 59 12.50 3.01 -3.03
N ALA A 60 12.16 2.12 -3.97
CA ALA A 60 13.11 1.65 -4.99
C ALA A 60 13.77 2.82 -5.76
N ASN A 61 15.09 2.72 -5.94
CA ASN A 61 15.92 3.66 -6.69
C ASN A 61 17.10 2.88 -7.31
N PRO A 62 17.15 2.68 -8.65
CA PRO A 62 16.32 3.35 -9.67
C PRO A 62 14.87 2.86 -9.70
N VAL A 63 14.00 3.71 -10.25
CA VAL A 63 12.63 3.35 -10.66
C VAL A 63 12.70 2.86 -12.10
N GLU A 64 12.18 1.65 -12.35
CA GLU A 64 12.15 1.03 -13.67
C GLU A 64 10.70 0.98 -14.17
N LEU A 65 10.46 1.50 -15.38
CA LEU A 65 9.14 1.67 -15.97
C LEU A 65 9.03 0.95 -17.31
N GLU A 66 7.84 0.44 -17.59
CA GLU A 66 7.49 -0.11 -18.89
C GLU A 66 7.30 0.97 -19.97
N SER A 67 7.32 0.55 -21.23
CA SER A 67 7.17 1.45 -22.39
C SER A 67 5.81 2.15 -22.48
N GLY A 68 4.80 1.73 -21.70
CA GLY A 68 3.49 2.36 -21.62
C GLY A 68 3.49 3.70 -20.88
N SER A 69 2.31 4.28 -20.66
CA SER A 69 2.11 5.46 -19.82
C SER A 69 1.54 5.07 -18.47
N GLY A 70 1.78 5.86 -17.42
CA GLY A 70 1.19 5.61 -16.11
C GLY A 70 1.61 6.60 -15.04
N THR A 71 1.51 6.17 -13.79
CA THR A 71 1.97 6.91 -12.62
C THR A 71 2.86 6.02 -11.75
N PHE A 72 3.70 6.65 -10.93
CA PHE A 72 4.45 5.96 -9.88
C PHE A 72 4.67 6.91 -8.69
N GLN A 73 5.09 6.34 -7.56
CA GLN A 73 5.36 7.07 -6.33
C GLN A 73 6.79 6.88 -5.86
N VAL A 74 7.36 7.92 -5.27
CA VAL A 74 8.61 7.89 -4.52
C VAL A 74 8.30 8.15 -3.06
N ILE A 75 8.74 7.25 -2.19
CA ILE A 75 8.52 7.37 -0.73
C ILE A 75 9.77 7.96 -0.10
N LEU A 76 9.56 8.94 0.79
CA LEU A 76 10.61 9.61 1.54
C LEU A 76 10.47 9.34 3.04
N SER A 77 11.60 9.19 3.72
CA SER A 77 11.73 9.49 5.14
C SER A 77 12.05 10.98 5.29
N VAL A 78 11.36 11.67 6.22
CA VAL A 78 11.51 13.11 6.45
C VAL A 78 11.54 13.44 7.94
N SER A 79 12.35 14.43 8.33
CA SER A 79 12.40 14.91 9.72
C SER A 79 11.14 15.71 10.11
N GLU A 80 10.87 15.88 11.42
CA GLU A 80 9.64 16.50 11.94
C GLU A 80 9.37 17.94 11.45
N ASN A 81 10.42 18.65 11.02
CA ASN A 81 10.37 20.01 10.50
C ASN A 81 10.15 20.10 8.98
N VAL A 82 9.91 18.96 8.31
CA VAL A 82 9.56 18.91 6.88
C VAL A 82 8.05 18.79 6.72
N GLU A 83 7.43 19.79 6.08
CA GLU A 83 6.05 19.69 5.63
C GLU A 83 6.00 19.15 4.19
N TYR A 84 5.22 18.09 3.95
CA TYR A 84 5.15 17.44 2.64
C TYR A 84 4.70 18.40 1.53
N THR A 85 3.88 19.41 1.82
CA THR A 85 3.43 20.44 0.88
C THR A 85 4.55 21.36 0.39
N GLY A 86 5.68 21.40 1.11
CA GLY A 86 6.88 22.14 0.73
C GLY A 86 7.88 21.34 -0.11
N LEU A 87 7.63 20.05 -0.35
CA LEU A 87 8.48 19.20 -1.20
C LEU A 87 8.26 19.53 -2.68
N GLY A 88 9.37 19.78 -3.37
CA GLY A 88 9.38 20.00 -4.82
C GLY A 88 10.26 18.99 -5.52
N ALA A 89 9.94 18.70 -6.78
CA ALA A 89 10.77 17.86 -7.65
C ALA A 89 11.10 18.60 -8.95
N THR A 90 12.37 18.51 -9.36
CA THR A 90 12.84 18.95 -10.68
C THR A 90 13.21 17.72 -11.49
N VAL A 91 12.71 17.62 -12.72
CA VAL A 91 12.97 16.48 -13.62
C VAL A 91 13.98 16.88 -14.69
N GLN A 92 15.14 16.25 -14.69
CA GLN A 92 16.13 16.33 -15.76
C GLN A 92 15.93 15.16 -16.72
N GLN A 93 15.51 15.45 -17.95
CA GLN A 93 15.11 14.46 -18.95
C GLN A 93 15.40 14.96 -20.37
N GLU A 94 15.52 14.03 -21.33
CA GLU A 94 15.49 14.34 -22.76
C GLU A 94 14.06 14.19 -23.29
N GLY A 95 13.49 15.28 -23.80
CA GLY A 95 12.06 15.38 -24.09
C GLY A 95 11.20 15.59 -22.83
N GLU A 96 9.91 15.82 -23.00
CA GLU A 96 8.97 15.96 -21.89
C GLU A 96 8.11 14.71 -21.81
N TRP A 97 8.44 13.80 -20.90
CA TRP A 97 7.72 12.54 -20.74
C TRP A 97 7.43 12.17 -19.30
N LEU A 98 8.21 12.66 -18.34
CA LEU A 98 8.01 12.48 -16.91
C LEU A 98 7.62 13.81 -16.26
N SER A 99 6.58 13.80 -15.44
CA SER A 99 6.05 14.99 -14.74
C SER A 99 5.79 14.70 -13.27
N TYR A 100 6.24 15.60 -12.40
CA TYR A 100 5.85 15.62 -10.99
C TYR A 100 4.41 16.11 -10.85
N THR A 101 3.58 15.38 -10.11
CA THR A 101 2.14 15.69 -9.98
C THR A 101 1.74 16.19 -8.59
N GLY A 102 2.54 15.93 -7.56
CA GLY A 102 2.31 16.46 -6.22
C GLY A 102 2.90 15.60 -5.11
N SER A 103 2.82 16.12 -3.89
CA SER A 103 3.28 15.45 -2.67
C SER A 103 2.18 15.42 -1.61
N GLU A 104 2.20 14.36 -0.82
CA GLU A 104 1.26 14.15 0.29
C GLU A 104 1.95 13.52 1.51
N ALA A 105 1.24 13.53 2.64
CA ALA A 105 1.69 12.83 3.84
C ALA A 105 1.71 11.32 3.59
N GLY A 106 2.77 10.64 4.04
CA GLY A 106 2.83 9.19 4.00
C GLY A 106 1.94 8.54 5.06
N SER A 107 1.76 7.23 4.94
CA SER A 107 0.92 6.43 5.84
C SER A 107 1.47 6.32 7.27
N SER A 108 2.72 6.73 7.49
CA SER A 108 3.43 6.69 8.78
C SER A 108 3.93 8.07 9.15
N ALA A 109 4.06 8.35 10.45
CA ALA A 109 4.68 9.59 10.91
C ALA A 109 6.14 9.68 10.41
N GLY A 110 6.56 10.85 9.94
CA GLY A 110 7.90 11.07 9.39
C GLY A 110 8.09 10.52 7.97
N THR A 111 7.01 10.24 7.22
CA THR A 111 7.10 9.87 5.81
C THR A 111 6.29 10.80 4.91
N ALA A 112 6.77 10.95 3.67
CA ALA A 112 6.09 11.70 2.62
C ALA A 112 6.08 10.88 1.32
N VAL A 113 5.07 11.11 0.49
CA VAL A 113 4.92 10.45 -0.82
C VAL A 113 4.96 11.50 -1.91
N MET A 114 5.79 11.29 -2.93
CA MET A 114 5.86 12.13 -4.12
C MET A 114 5.34 11.35 -5.33
N SER A 115 4.34 11.90 -6.00
CA SER A 115 3.67 11.26 -7.14
C SER A 115 4.17 11.83 -8.46
N PHE A 116 4.30 10.95 -9.45
CA PHE A 116 4.76 11.27 -10.79
C PHE A 116 3.86 10.61 -11.83
N SER A 117 3.73 11.24 -13.00
CA SER A 117 3.09 10.69 -14.19
C SER A 117 4.09 10.61 -15.33
N TYR A 118 3.95 9.61 -16.19
CA TYR A 118 4.80 9.42 -17.35
C TYR A 118 4.02 9.02 -18.61
N SER A 119 4.46 9.51 -19.76
CA SER A 119 3.89 9.15 -21.07
C SER A 119 4.53 7.88 -21.64
N ALA A 120 3.87 7.29 -22.63
CA ALA A 120 4.41 6.14 -23.34
C ALA A 120 5.72 6.49 -24.06
N ASN A 121 6.65 5.54 -24.08
CA ASN A 121 7.85 5.59 -24.87
C ASN A 121 7.61 4.87 -26.20
N GLU A 122 7.27 5.63 -27.24
CA GLU A 122 6.90 5.08 -28.56
C GLU A 122 8.11 4.65 -29.42
N VAL A 123 9.34 4.84 -28.93
CA VAL A 123 10.56 4.44 -29.63
C VAL A 123 11.20 3.22 -28.98
N GLN A 124 11.96 2.44 -29.74
CA GLN A 124 12.61 1.21 -29.26
C GLN A 124 13.73 1.47 -28.23
N GLU A 125 14.30 2.68 -28.23
CA GLU A 125 15.36 3.04 -27.30
C GLU A 125 14.79 3.35 -25.93
N ALA A 126 15.40 2.79 -24.88
CA ALA A 126 15.10 3.15 -23.52
C ALA A 126 15.50 4.61 -23.25
N ARG A 127 14.75 5.28 -22.38
CA ARG A 127 15.02 6.65 -21.97
C ARG A 127 15.17 6.75 -20.46
N LYS A 128 15.85 7.79 -20.00
CA LYS A 128 16.12 8.01 -18.58
C LYS A 128 15.83 9.44 -18.17
N ALA A 129 15.48 9.61 -16.91
CA ALA A 129 15.36 10.88 -16.25
C ALA A 129 16.02 10.82 -14.87
N THR A 130 16.48 11.97 -14.39
CA THR A 130 16.91 12.15 -13.01
C THR A 130 15.95 13.12 -12.36
N VAL A 131 15.30 12.68 -11.29
CA VAL A 131 14.46 13.53 -10.45
C VAL A 131 15.30 14.01 -9.28
N THR A 132 15.36 15.32 -9.09
CA THR A 132 15.94 15.95 -7.89
C THR A 132 14.82 16.44 -7.00
N ILE A 133 14.71 15.83 -5.82
CA ILE A 133 13.76 16.17 -4.77
C ILE A 133 14.42 17.21 -3.87
N SER A 134 13.67 18.26 -3.53
CA SER A 134 14.18 19.41 -2.81
C SER A 134 13.19 19.88 -1.75
N TYR A 135 13.74 20.38 -0.65
CA TYR A 135 13.04 21.08 0.41
C TYR A 135 13.89 22.26 0.88
N PRO A 136 13.31 23.39 1.33
CA PRO A 136 14.09 24.54 1.78
C PRO A 136 15.12 24.19 2.85
N ASN A 137 16.39 24.47 2.57
CA ASN A 137 17.54 24.23 3.45
C ASN A 137 17.83 22.75 3.77
N ALA A 138 17.23 21.81 3.04
CA ALA A 138 17.60 20.39 3.09
C ALA A 138 18.61 20.06 1.98
N ASP A 139 19.45 19.05 2.22
CA ASP A 139 20.23 18.44 1.14
C ASP A 139 19.26 17.73 0.17
N PRO A 140 19.43 17.91 -1.16
CA PRO A 140 18.51 17.33 -2.12
C PRO A 140 18.72 15.82 -2.26
N ALA A 141 17.62 15.08 -2.45
CA ALA A 141 17.65 13.67 -2.77
C ALA A 141 17.48 13.43 -4.28
N THR A 142 18.04 12.35 -4.82
CA THR A 142 17.96 12.04 -6.25
C THR A 142 17.37 10.67 -6.51
N VAL A 143 16.50 10.59 -7.53
CA VAL A 143 15.94 9.34 -8.03
C VAL A 143 16.25 9.22 -9.50
N THR A 144 16.78 8.07 -9.90
CA THR A 144 16.94 7.73 -11.32
C THR A 144 15.69 7.01 -11.79
N VAL A 145 15.11 7.45 -12.91
CA VAL A 145 13.96 6.81 -13.54
C VAL A 145 14.38 6.33 -14.92
N SER A 146 14.26 5.02 -15.15
CA SER A 146 14.48 4.40 -16.45
C SER A 146 13.15 3.95 -17.02
N GLN A 147 12.90 4.20 -18.31
CA GLN A 147 11.74 3.69 -19.01
C GLN A 147 12.17 2.90 -20.24
N LYS A 148 11.68 1.66 -20.38
CA LYS A 148 11.95 0.79 -21.53
C LYS A 148 11.44 1.41 -22.83
N GLY A 149 12.04 1.02 -23.94
CA GLY A 149 11.53 1.35 -25.28
C GLY A 149 10.42 0.40 -25.73
N LYS A 150 9.64 0.82 -26.72
CA LYS A 150 8.58 0.03 -27.33
C LYS A 150 9.16 -1.22 -28.00
N THR A 151 8.71 -2.40 -27.61
CA THR A 151 9.02 -3.67 -28.30
C THR A 151 8.17 -3.79 -29.57
N GLU A 152 8.77 -4.24 -30.69
CA GLU A 152 7.99 -4.56 -31.89
C GLU A 152 7.08 -5.77 -31.61
N GLU A 153 5.81 -5.69 -32.00
CA GLU A 153 4.90 -6.85 -32.04
C GLU A 153 5.46 -7.91 -33.00
N GLY A 154 6.28 -8.83 -32.47
CA GLY A 154 7.02 -9.77 -33.30
C GLY A 154 7.82 -10.80 -32.54
N GLY A 155 7.14 -11.70 -31.82
CA GLY A 155 7.55 -13.11 -31.63
C GLY A 155 8.99 -13.42 -31.23
N GLY A 156 9.59 -12.65 -30.32
CA GLY A 156 10.80 -13.03 -29.59
C GLY A 156 10.44 -13.24 -28.13
N GLU A 157 10.93 -14.33 -27.51
CA GLU A 157 10.80 -14.55 -26.06
C GLU A 157 11.21 -13.28 -25.33
N GLU A 158 10.24 -12.68 -24.62
CA GLU A 158 10.50 -11.54 -23.76
C GLU A 158 11.61 -11.90 -22.79
N PRO A 159 12.55 -10.98 -22.50
CA PRO A 159 13.43 -11.19 -21.36
C PRO A 159 12.53 -11.34 -20.15
N VAL A 160 12.57 -12.52 -19.52
CA VAL A 160 11.81 -12.82 -18.32
C VAL A 160 12.28 -11.83 -17.26
N GLU A 161 11.57 -10.73 -17.08
CA GLU A 161 11.60 -10.05 -15.79
C GLU A 161 11.29 -11.13 -14.75
N GLU A 162 12.10 -11.21 -13.71
CA GLU A 162 11.77 -12.03 -12.56
C GLU A 162 10.49 -11.45 -11.96
N ARG A 163 9.34 -11.92 -12.45
CA ARG A 163 8.03 -11.61 -11.91
C ARG A 163 7.85 -12.53 -10.71
N TYR A 164 7.99 -11.94 -9.54
CA TYR A 164 7.70 -12.64 -8.30
C TYR A 164 6.19 -12.68 -8.08
N VAL A 165 5.73 -13.77 -7.50
CA VAL A 165 4.36 -13.97 -7.04
C VAL A 165 4.44 -14.67 -5.70
N ALA A 166 3.48 -14.43 -4.80
CA ALA A 166 3.49 -15.11 -3.52
C ALA A 166 3.08 -16.58 -3.69
N TYR A 167 3.95 -17.49 -3.26
CA TYR A 167 3.61 -18.90 -3.12
C TYR A 167 3.07 -19.16 -1.71
N MET A 168 1.79 -19.53 -1.63
CA MET A 168 1.02 -19.51 -0.38
C MET A 168 1.09 -20.83 0.40
N LYS A 169 1.70 -21.90 -0.15
CA LYS A 169 1.78 -23.18 0.55
C LYS A 169 2.61 -23.05 1.83
N ASN A 170 2.01 -23.37 2.97
CA ASN A 170 2.50 -23.14 4.33
C ASN A 170 2.75 -21.66 4.70
N HIS A 171 2.23 -20.71 3.92
CA HIS A 171 2.36 -19.28 4.14
C HIS A 171 0.99 -18.62 4.19
N TYR A 172 0.87 -17.55 4.97
CA TYR A 172 -0.33 -16.74 4.98
C TYR A 172 0.03 -15.31 5.36
N ALA A 173 -0.72 -14.36 4.82
CA ALA A 173 -0.59 -12.96 5.19
C ALA A 173 -1.85 -12.55 5.96
N GLY A 174 -1.70 -12.25 7.24
CA GLY A 174 -2.79 -11.80 8.10
C GLY A 174 -2.51 -10.41 8.69
N ALA A 175 -3.56 -9.66 8.99
CA ALA A 175 -3.42 -8.39 9.68
C ALA A 175 -3.35 -8.63 11.19
N ALA A 176 -2.16 -8.58 11.78
CA ALA A 176 -2.01 -8.58 13.25
C ALA A 176 -2.72 -7.37 13.89
N SER A 177 -2.82 -6.27 13.15
CA SER A 177 -3.65 -5.10 13.45
C SER A 177 -3.90 -4.30 12.17
N TRP A 178 -5.02 -3.59 12.07
CA TRP A 178 -5.33 -2.71 10.95
C TRP A 178 -4.95 -1.27 11.30
N ALA A 179 -4.12 -0.62 10.47
CA ALA A 179 -3.79 0.81 10.66
C ALA A 179 -5.02 1.71 10.47
N ARG A 180 -5.94 1.30 9.58
CA ARG A 180 -7.23 1.97 9.33
C ARG A 180 -8.35 0.91 9.34
N PRO A 181 -8.82 0.46 10.51
CA PRO A 181 -9.81 -0.62 10.58
C PRO A 181 -11.16 -0.22 9.96
N ASP A 182 -11.53 1.07 9.99
CA ASP A 182 -12.84 1.51 9.54
C ASP A 182 -13.04 1.40 8.02
N VAL A 183 -11.97 1.46 7.22
CA VAL A 183 -12.08 1.26 5.77
C VAL A 183 -12.28 -0.22 5.40
N MET A 184 -12.01 -1.15 6.34
CA MET A 184 -12.18 -2.59 6.16
C MET A 184 -13.56 -3.10 6.61
N LYS A 185 -14.50 -2.18 6.81
CA LYS A 185 -15.92 -2.45 7.14
C LYS A 185 -16.78 -2.02 5.97
N PHE A 186 -17.42 -2.98 5.31
CA PHE A 186 -18.03 -2.80 3.99
C PHE A 186 -19.57 -2.81 4.01
N GLY A 187 -20.18 -3.15 5.15
CA GLY A 187 -21.63 -3.36 5.21
C GLY A 187 -22.04 -4.49 4.28
N THR A 188 -22.83 -4.22 3.25
CA THR A 188 -23.33 -5.26 2.33
C THR A 188 -22.80 -5.15 0.90
N THR A 189 -21.86 -4.24 0.64
CA THR A 189 -21.31 -4.01 -0.70
C THR A 189 -19.79 -4.09 -0.69
N ILE A 190 -19.23 -5.04 -1.44
CA ILE A 190 -17.78 -5.25 -1.56
C ILE A 190 -17.48 -5.92 -2.90
N THR A 191 -16.33 -5.60 -3.48
CA THR A 191 -15.71 -6.46 -4.50
C THR A 191 -14.35 -6.93 -4.00
N VAL A 192 -14.08 -8.23 -4.14
CA VAL A 192 -12.75 -8.81 -3.90
C VAL A 192 -12.32 -9.51 -5.17
N GLU A 193 -11.12 -9.25 -5.64
CA GLU A 193 -10.56 -9.90 -6.83
C GLU A 193 -9.09 -10.26 -6.65
N MET A 194 -8.62 -11.25 -7.40
CA MET A 194 -7.24 -11.75 -7.32
C MET A 194 -6.89 -12.59 -8.54
N LEU A 195 -5.60 -12.68 -8.85
CA LEU A 195 -5.02 -13.73 -9.70
C LEU A 195 -4.61 -14.90 -8.81
N VAL A 196 -5.01 -16.11 -9.18
CA VAL A 196 -4.66 -17.34 -8.48
C VAL A 196 -4.25 -18.43 -9.47
N LYS A 197 -3.31 -19.27 -9.04
CA LYS A 197 -2.89 -20.48 -9.75
C LYS A 197 -2.64 -21.56 -8.71
N HIS A 198 -3.50 -22.58 -8.65
CA HIS A 198 -3.31 -23.68 -7.71
C HIS A 198 -2.38 -24.74 -8.30
N ASP A 199 -1.64 -25.44 -7.43
CA ASP A 199 -0.75 -26.52 -7.83
C ASP A 199 -1.55 -27.73 -8.37
N GLU A 200 -0.96 -28.53 -9.26
CA GLU A 200 -1.53 -29.83 -9.69
C GLU A 200 -1.84 -30.75 -8.50
N GLU A 201 -0.99 -30.68 -7.47
CA GLU A 201 -1.07 -31.46 -6.24
C GLU A 201 -2.01 -30.88 -5.18
N PHE A 202 -2.88 -29.92 -5.51
CA PHE A 202 -3.86 -29.34 -4.57
C PHE A 202 -4.59 -30.42 -3.73
N VAL A 203 -4.81 -31.60 -4.33
CA VAL A 203 -5.56 -32.75 -3.77
C VAL A 203 -4.66 -33.80 -3.09
N SER A 204 -3.33 -33.68 -3.10
CA SER A 204 -2.44 -34.71 -2.51
C SER A 204 -1.80 -34.28 -1.19
N LYS A 205 -2.63 -33.86 -0.21
CA LYS A 205 -2.22 -33.96 1.20
C LYS A 205 -2.34 -35.41 1.66
N THR A 206 -1.37 -36.21 1.23
CA THR A 206 -1.06 -37.59 1.68
C THR A 206 -2.15 -38.63 1.42
N GLY A 207 -1.77 -39.82 0.94
CA GLY A 207 -2.68 -40.97 0.74
C GLY A 207 -3.25 -41.58 2.02
N GLU A 208 -3.61 -40.77 3.02
CA GLU A 208 -4.28 -41.19 4.23
C GLU A 208 -5.60 -40.43 4.34
N SER A 209 -6.70 -41.16 4.18
CA SER A 209 -8.06 -40.70 4.44
C SER A 209 -8.19 -40.26 5.90
N SER A 210 -7.82 -39.02 6.22
CA SER A 210 -8.16 -38.44 7.50
C SER A 210 -9.65 -38.05 7.41
N GLN A 211 -10.45 -38.74 8.22
CA GLN A 211 -11.91 -38.63 8.29
C GLN A 211 -12.36 -37.28 8.89
N TRP A 212 -11.41 -36.36 9.11
CA TRP A 212 -11.56 -35.09 9.80
C TRP A 212 -10.69 -34.00 9.17
N VAL A 213 -11.31 -33.23 8.27
CA VAL A 213 -11.15 -31.78 8.08
C VAL A 213 -9.77 -31.27 7.60
N GLY A 214 -9.71 -30.81 6.34
CA GLY A 214 -8.64 -29.91 5.85
C GLY A 214 -8.15 -30.19 4.43
N ASP A 215 -8.09 -31.47 4.04
CA ASP A 215 -7.35 -31.92 2.84
C ASP A 215 -7.94 -31.49 1.49
N TRP A 216 -9.14 -30.89 1.51
CA TRP A 216 -9.87 -30.45 0.32
C TRP A 216 -10.13 -28.95 0.29
N ILE A 217 -9.48 -28.16 1.14
CA ILE A 217 -9.72 -26.72 1.22
C ILE A 217 -8.41 -25.96 1.06
N GLY A 218 -8.36 -25.05 0.10
CA GLY A 218 -7.34 -24.01 -0.03
C GLY A 218 -7.96 -22.64 0.21
N SER A 219 -7.60 -22.01 1.31
CA SER A 219 -8.19 -20.72 1.69
C SER A 219 -7.55 -19.59 0.90
N LEU A 220 -8.34 -18.82 0.15
CA LEU A 220 -7.81 -17.75 -0.69
C LEU A 220 -7.78 -16.42 0.07
N PHE A 221 -8.93 -15.99 0.59
CA PHE A 221 -9.08 -14.67 1.18
C PHE A 221 -10.16 -14.65 2.24
N GLY A 222 -9.88 -14.02 3.38
CA GLY A 222 -10.90 -13.57 4.30
C GLY A 222 -10.86 -14.25 5.67
N ILE A 223 -12.03 -14.40 6.28
CA ILE A 223 -12.23 -14.89 7.64
C ILE A 223 -13.13 -16.13 7.59
N GLU A 224 -12.65 -17.23 8.16
CA GLU A 224 -13.41 -18.48 8.30
C GLU A 224 -14.83 -18.24 8.84
N THR A 225 -15.85 -18.81 8.18
CA THR A 225 -17.27 -18.67 8.55
C THR A 225 -17.81 -17.22 8.64
N ARG A 226 -17.14 -16.22 8.05
CA ARG A 226 -17.64 -14.83 8.03
C ARG A 226 -17.72 -14.27 6.64
N PHE A 227 -16.58 -14.08 5.99
CA PHE A 227 -16.46 -13.71 4.60
C PHE A 227 -15.20 -14.41 4.11
N LEU A 228 -15.35 -15.54 3.43
CA LEU A 228 -14.25 -16.40 3.02
C LEU A 228 -14.41 -16.76 1.55
N ILE A 229 -13.36 -16.54 0.77
CA ILE A 229 -13.20 -17.11 -0.56
C ILE A 229 -12.25 -18.30 -0.41
N ARG A 230 -12.66 -19.47 -0.90
CA ARG A 230 -11.86 -20.69 -0.82
C ARG A 230 -12.00 -21.57 -2.04
N HIS A 231 -10.98 -22.36 -2.30
CA HIS A 231 -10.96 -23.45 -3.27
C HIS A 231 -11.31 -24.77 -2.56
N GLY A 232 -12.22 -25.56 -3.12
CA GLY A 232 -12.68 -26.85 -2.62
C GLY A 232 -13.85 -26.81 -1.62
N ASP A 233 -13.82 -27.63 -0.56
CA ASP A 233 -14.93 -27.99 0.36
C ASP A 233 -15.95 -29.02 -0.17
N ASN A 234 -15.60 -29.77 -1.23
CA ASN A 234 -16.43 -30.84 -1.76
C ASN A 234 -15.61 -32.12 -1.96
N THR A 235 -16.08 -33.24 -1.39
CA THR A 235 -15.42 -34.55 -1.50
C THR A 235 -15.54 -35.19 -2.88
N ASP A 236 -16.48 -34.71 -3.70
CA ASP A 236 -16.72 -35.28 -5.03
C ASP A 236 -16.06 -34.47 -6.15
N ASN A 237 -15.72 -33.20 -5.89
CA ASN A 237 -15.07 -32.31 -6.86
C ASN A 237 -14.26 -31.19 -6.19
N TYR A 238 -12.94 -31.36 -6.17
CA TYR A 238 -12.01 -30.47 -5.47
C TYR A 238 -11.63 -29.22 -6.28
N GLN A 239 -12.04 -29.12 -7.54
CA GLN A 239 -11.70 -27.99 -8.41
C GLN A 239 -12.71 -26.82 -8.31
N GLU A 240 -13.78 -27.00 -7.55
CA GLU A 240 -14.73 -25.95 -7.20
C GLU A 240 -14.06 -24.84 -6.39
N TRP A 241 -14.58 -23.62 -6.48
CA TRP A 241 -14.28 -22.57 -5.53
C TRP A 241 -15.58 -21.87 -5.14
N GLU A 242 -15.60 -21.30 -3.94
CA GLU A 242 -16.82 -20.73 -3.39
C GLU A 242 -16.54 -19.50 -2.53
N LEU A 243 -17.58 -18.68 -2.44
CA LEU A 243 -17.74 -17.66 -1.41
C LEU A 243 -18.55 -18.26 -0.26
N VAL A 244 -18.09 -18.05 0.96
CA VAL A 244 -18.84 -18.21 2.20
C VAL A 244 -19.06 -16.84 2.81
N TYR A 245 -20.31 -16.49 3.07
CA TYR A 245 -20.66 -15.36 3.94
C TYR A 245 -21.68 -15.81 5.00
N VAL A 246 -22.12 -14.91 5.89
CA VAL A 246 -23.09 -15.28 6.93
C VAL A 246 -24.29 -14.34 7.03
N ASP A 247 -25.38 -14.88 7.57
CA ASP A 247 -26.50 -14.07 8.07
C ASP A 247 -26.20 -13.47 9.45
N THR A 248 -27.12 -12.64 9.95
CA THR A 248 -27.02 -12.01 11.28
C THR A 248 -26.97 -12.97 12.46
N GLU A 249 -27.33 -14.25 12.27
CA GLU A 249 -27.24 -15.31 13.29
C GLU A 249 -25.91 -16.09 13.19
N ASN A 250 -25.05 -15.75 12.22
CA ASN A 250 -23.81 -16.45 11.84
C ASN A 250 -24.04 -17.83 11.21
N ASN A 251 -25.18 -18.05 10.55
CA ASN A 251 -25.36 -19.22 9.68
C ASN A 251 -24.66 -18.97 8.35
N GLU A 252 -23.92 -19.96 7.85
CA GLU A 252 -23.19 -19.88 6.57
C GLU A 252 -24.14 -19.90 5.37
N ILE A 253 -23.92 -18.96 4.45
CA ILE A 253 -24.42 -19.01 3.08
C ILE A 253 -23.22 -19.24 2.16
N LYS A 254 -23.32 -20.28 1.33
CA LYS A 254 -22.26 -20.68 0.40
C LYS A 254 -22.73 -20.50 -1.04
N ILE A 255 -21.93 -19.83 -1.85
CA ILE A 255 -22.16 -19.69 -3.28
C ILE A 255 -20.99 -20.33 -4.02
N LYS A 256 -21.28 -21.42 -4.71
CA LYS A 256 -20.31 -22.18 -5.48
C LYS A 256 -20.20 -21.65 -6.90
N SER A 257 -18.98 -21.54 -7.40
CA SER A 257 -18.73 -21.31 -8.80
C SER A 257 -19.16 -22.51 -9.65
N ALA A 258 -19.79 -22.24 -10.81
CA ALA A 258 -20.03 -23.24 -11.86
C ALA A 258 -18.82 -23.46 -12.77
N ILE A 259 -17.79 -22.62 -12.65
CA ILE A 259 -16.52 -22.74 -13.38
C ILE A 259 -15.45 -23.19 -12.39
N TYR A 260 -14.74 -24.26 -12.73
CA TYR A 260 -13.69 -24.81 -11.89
C TYR A 260 -12.38 -24.07 -12.11
N LEU A 261 -11.56 -23.97 -11.05
CA LEU A 261 -10.18 -23.50 -11.21
C LEU A 261 -9.39 -24.60 -11.92
N PRO A 262 -8.75 -24.30 -13.06
CA PRO A 262 -7.84 -25.23 -13.71
C PRO A 262 -6.52 -25.35 -12.93
N ALA A 263 -6.02 -26.58 -12.84
CA ALA A 263 -4.74 -26.85 -12.20
C ALA A 263 -3.58 -26.29 -13.01
N ASP A 264 -2.58 -25.74 -12.32
CA ASP A 264 -1.37 -25.18 -12.90
C ASP A 264 -1.60 -24.04 -13.92
N GLU A 265 -2.78 -23.44 -13.92
CA GLU A 265 -3.18 -22.35 -14.80
C GLU A 265 -3.54 -21.10 -13.98
N TRP A 266 -3.10 -19.93 -14.46
CA TRP A 266 -3.49 -18.65 -13.89
C TRP A 266 -4.91 -18.30 -14.30
N VAL A 267 -5.73 -17.94 -13.31
CA VAL A 267 -7.06 -17.39 -13.54
C VAL A 267 -7.27 -16.15 -12.68
N HIS A 268 -8.01 -15.19 -13.23
CA HIS A 268 -8.58 -14.10 -12.44
C HIS A 268 -9.89 -14.59 -11.83
N ILE A 269 -10.09 -14.33 -10.53
CA ILE A 269 -11.39 -14.50 -9.90
C ILE A 269 -11.83 -13.19 -9.25
N ALA A 270 -13.14 -12.94 -9.26
CA ALA A 270 -13.74 -11.85 -8.50
C ALA A 270 -15.05 -12.26 -7.83
N VAL A 271 -15.29 -11.72 -6.65
CA VAL A 271 -16.53 -11.83 -5.88
C VAL A 271 -17.10 -10.44 -5.73
N VAL A 272 -18.31 -10.23 -6.21
CA VAL A 272 -19.05 -8.96 -6.14
C VAL A 272 -20.32 -9.16 -5.33
N LEU A 273 -20.40 -8.50 -4.17
CA LEU A 273 -21.65 -8.35 -3.42
C LEU A 273 -22.17 -6.93 -3.66
N ASN A 274 -23.38 -6.83 -4.18
CA ASN A 274 -24.05 -5.56 -4.41
C ASN A 274 -25.25 -5.45 -3.46
N GLY A 275 -25.07 -4.72 -2.36
CA GLY A 275 -26.10 -4.51 -1.35
C GLY A 275 -27.29 -3.68 -1.83
N ASP A 276 -27.11 -2.84 -2.85
CA ASP A 276 -28.19 -2.02 -3.42
C ASP A 276 -29.09 -2.84 -4.34
N GLU A 277 -28.48 -3.68 -5.19
CA GLU A 277 -29.21 -4.57 -6.10
C GLU A 277 -29.59 -5.92 -5.48
N LYS A 278 -29.09 -6.22 -4.28
CA LYS A 278 -29.27 -7.49 -3.56
C LYS A 278 -28.80 -8.69 -4.38
N THR A 279 -27.63 -8.57 -5.01
CA THR A 279 -27.01 -9.63 -5.82
C THR A 279 -25.65 -10.03 -5.28
N VAL A 280 -25.30 -11.31 -5.48
CA VAL A 280 -23.95 -11.83 -5.26
C VAL A 280 -23.49 -12.52 -6.53
N THR A 281 -22.35 -12.10 -7.08
CA THR A 281 -21.84 -12.59 -8.36
C THR A 281 -20.38 -13.02 -8.23
N LEU A 282 -20.08 -14.22 -8.69
CA LEU A 282 -18.73 -14.74 -8.82
C LEU A 282 -18.32 -14.64 -10.30
N TYR A 283 -17.10 -14.20 -10.56
CA TYR A 283 -16.49 -14.14 -11.88
C TYR A 283 -15.21 -14.97 -11.91
N GLN A 284 -14.96 -15.64 -13.04
CA GLN A 284 -13.68 -16.26 -13.37
C GLN A 284 -13.29 -15.86 -14.80
N ASP A 285 -12.10 -15.29 -14.96
CA ASP A 285 -11.60 -14.69 -16.19
C ASP A 285 -12.64 -13.76 -16.85
N GLY A 286 -13.26 -12.92 -16.01
CA GLY A 286 -14.28 -11.96 -16.42
C GLY A 286 -15.63 -12.55 -16.80
N LYS A 287 -15.80 -13.88 -16.80
CA LYS A 287 -17.08 -14.56 -17.06
C LYS A 287 -17.81 -14.84 -15.77
N VAL A 288 -19.13 -14.68 -15.79
CA VAL A 288 -19.98 -15.04 -14.64
C VAL A 288 -19.88 -16.54 -14.37
N ALA A 289 -19.39 -16.87 -13.17
CA ALA A 289 -19.24 -18.21 -12.67
C ALA A 289 -20.43 -18.61 -11.78
N ALA A 290 -21.04 -17.66 -11.08
CA ALA A 290 -22.32 -17.82 -10.38
C ALA A 290 -23.00 -16.46 -10.18
N THR A 291 -24.33 -16.45 -10.08
CA THR A 291 -25.10 -15.27 -9.66
C THR A 291 -26.28 -15.71 -8.83
N GLU A 292 -26.40 -15.17 -7.62
CA GLU A 292 -27.48 -15.48 -6.69
C GLU A 292 -28.09 -14.20 -6.11
N THR A 293 -29.29 -14.32 -5.55
CA THR A 293 -29.88 -13.26 -4.73
C THR A 293 -29.18 -13.24 -3.37
N MET A 294 -28.78 -12.06 -2.91
CA MET A 294 -28.18 -11.88 -1.58
C MET A 294 -29.19 -12.23 -0.48
N ASP A 295 -28.73 -12.95 0.55
CA ASP A 295 -29.58 -13.23 1.70
C ASP A 295 -30.11 -11.93 2.32
N SER A 296 -31.41 -11.87 2.58
CA SER A 296 -32.06 -10.67 3.11
C SER A 296 -31.58 -10.28 4.52
N ASN A 297 -31.01 -11.24 5.25
CA ASN A 297 -30.47 -11.08 6.60
C ASN A 297 -28.94 -11.20 6.60
N ILE A 298 -28.26 -10.89 5.48
CA ILE A 298 -26.79 -10.84 5.44
C ILE A 298 -26.24 -10.00 6.61
N LYS A 299 -25.22 -10.53 7.28
CA LYS A 299 -24.45 -9.78 8.27
C LYS A 299 -23.53 -8.80 7.57
N ASP A 300 -23.35 -7.62 8.16
CA ASP A 300 -22.35 -6.67 7.68
C ASP A 300 -20.97 -7.33 7.55
N ILE A 301 -20.35 -7.12 6.40
CA ILE A 301 -19.03 -7.61 6.03
C ILE A 301 -18.01 -6.72 6.72
N ASP A 302 -17.35 -7.29 7.72
CA ASP A 302 -16.29 -6.65 8.49
C ASP A 302 -15.03 -7.52 8.45
N LEU A 303 -14.05 -7.13 7.63
CA LEU A 303 -12.78 -7.86 7.52
C LEU A 303 -11.86 -7.63 8.74
N THR A 304 -12.28 -6.80 9.70
CA THR A 304 -11.62 -6.64 11.00
C THR A 304 -12.21 -7.53 12.08
N GLU A 305 -13.31 -8.24 11.79
CA GLU A 305 -13.93 -9.16 12.74
C GLU A 305 -12.94 -10.25 13.18
N THR A 306 -12.95 -10.55 14.47
CA THR A 306 -12.25 -11.70 15.04
C THR A 306 -13.16 -12.45 15.99
N TYR A 307 -13.02 -13.76 16.05
CA TYR A 307 -13.73 -14.60 17.00
C TYR A 307 -12.92 -15.87 17.29
N ASN A 308 -13.21 -16.53 18.41
CA ASN A 308 -12.62 -17.83 18.69
C ASN A 308 -13.54 -18.94 18.19
N ASN A 309 -12.99 -19.94 17.52
CA ASN A 309 -13.74 -21.14 17.15
C ASN A 309 -14.06 -21.99 18.40
N TRP A 310 -14.71 -23.13 18.21
CA TRP A 310 -15.09 -24.04 19.30
C TRP A 310 -13.89 -24.71 20.01
N GLN A 311 -12.72 -24.72 19.38
CA GLN A 311 -11.43 -25.15 19.96
C GLN A 311 -10.70 -24.01 20.68
N ASN A 312 -11.31 -22.82 20.72
CA ASN A 312 -10.75 -21.58 21.24
C ASN A 312 -9.56 -21.04 20.44
N ASP A 313 -9.44 -21.39 19.15
CA ASP A 313 -8.46 -20.81 18.24
C ASP A 313 -9.01 -19.52 17.61
N LEU A 314 -8.16 -18.49 17.59
CA LEU A 314 -8.48 -17.20 17.00
C LEU A 314 -8.65 -17.29 15.49
N GLN A 315 -9.81 -16.87 15.02
CA GLN A 315 -10.18 -16.71 13.62
C GLN A 315 -10.14 -15.22 13.29
N MET A 316 -9.44 -14.87 12.21
CA MET A 316 -9.21 -13.50 11.76
C MET A 316 -8.98 -13.49 10.25
N PHE A 317 -8.84 -12.30 9.69
CA PHE A 317 -8.55 -12.13 8.27
C PHE A 317 -7.19 -12.68 7.91
N ALA A 318 -7.13 -13.48 6.84
CA ALA A 318 -5.88 -13.87 6.20
C ALA A 318 -6.05 -14.08 4.69
N LEU A 319 -4.96 -13.85 3.97
CA LEU A 319 -4.71 -14.37 2.63
C LEU A 319 -4.04 -15.73 2.77
N GLY A 320 -4.51 -16.73 2.03
CA GLY A 320 -3.85 -18.04 1.97
C GLY A 320 -4.13 -18.97 3.15
N ARG A 321 -5.00 -18.62 4.13
CA ARG A 321 -5.31 -19.47 5.29
C ARG A 321 -6.67 -19.18 5.92
N SER A 322 -7.33 -20.21 6.44
CA SER A 322 -8.50 -20.12 7.32
C SER A 322 -8.53 -21.32 8.27
N TYR A 323 -9.29 -21.23 9.38
CA TYR A 323 -9.50 -22.28 10.38
C TYR A 323 -8.23 -22.73 11.14
N ASP A 324 -7.29 -23.40 10.47
CA ASP A 324 -6.03 -23.90 10.99
C ASP A 324 -4.94 -23.98 9.87
N ASN A 325 -3.82 -24.65 10.13
CA ASN A 325 -2.70 -24.80 9.19
C ASN A 325 -2.96 -25.85 8.08
N THR A 326 -4.06 -26.58 8.12
CA THR A 326 -4.37 -27.64 7.15
C THR A 326 -5.10 -27.12 5.93
N ARG A 327 -5.61 -25.89 5.97
CA ARG A 327 -6.41 -25.25 4.90
C ARG A 327 -5.67 -24.13 4.17
N ASP A 328 -4.36 -24.12 4.25
CA ASP A 328 -3.53 -23.18 3.50
C ASP A 328 -3.69 -23.37 1.99
N PHE A 329 -3.56 -22.28 1.23
CA PHE A 329 -3.66 -22.38 -0.23
C PHE A 329 -2.37 -22.95 -0.84
N CYS A 330 -2.47 -24.14 -1.43
CA CYS A 330 -1.39 -24.74 -2.22
C CYS A 330 -1.35 -24.14 -3.63
N GLY A 331 -0.77 -22.96 -3.76
CA GLY A 331 -0.66 -22.28 -5.05
C GLY A 331 -0.02 -20.91 -4.97
N MET A 332 -0.02 -20.22 -6.10
CA MET A 332 0.46 -18.86 -6.28
C MET A 332 -0.70 -17.86 -6.29
N MET A 333 -0.46 -16.67 -5.74
CA MET A 333 -1.42 -15.57 -5.67
C MET A 333 -0.76 -14.24 -6.04
N SER A 334 -1.51 -13.38 -6.73
CA SER A 334 -1.08 -12.03 -7.08
C SER A 334 -2.29 -11.11 -7.27
N GLU A 335 -2.06 -9.80 -7.34
CA GLU A 335 -3.07 -8.80 -7.70
C GLU A 335 -4.34 -8.80 -6.81
N VAL A 336 -4.19 -9.11 -5.52
CA VAL A 336 -5.31 -9.18 -4.57
C VAL A 336 -5.82 -7.78 -4.27
N ARG A 337 -7.08 -7.51 -4.57
CA ARG A 337 -7.70 -6.19 -4.44
C ARG A 337 -9.03 -6.27 -3.72
N VAL A 338 -9.32 -5.22 -2.96
CA VAL A 338 -10.59 -5.06 -2.23
C VAL A 338 -11.15 -3.68 -2.54
N TRP A 339 -12.42 -3.65 -2.96
CA TRP A 339 -13.16 -2.45 -3.30
C TRP A 339 -14.37 -2.28 -2.39
N ASN A 340 -14.66 -1.06 -1.97
CA ASN A 340 -15.85 -0.73 -1.17
C ASN A 340 -17.12 -0.50 -2.00
N ARG A 341 -17.11 -0.96 -3.25
CA ARG A 341 -18.21 -0.85 -4.20
C ARG A 341 -18.33 -2.13 -5.01
N ALA A 342 -19.49 -2.33 -5.61
CA ALA A 342 -19.69 -3.39 -6.59
C ALA A 342 -19.08 -2.97 -7.92
N LEU A 343 -18.09 -3.73 -8.42
CA LEU A 343 -17.60 -3.57 -9.78
C LEU A 343 -18.59 -4.19 -10.77
N SER A 344 -18.77 -3.53 -11.90
CA SER A 344 -19.52 -4.07 -13.04
C SER A 344 -18.68 -5.09 -13.83
N ALA A 345 -19.35 -5.91 -14.63
CA ALA A 345 -18.67 -6.83 -15.54
C ALA A 345 -17.77 -6.10 -16.54
N ASP A 346 -18.15 -4.92 -17.01
CA ASP A 346 -17.35 -4.11 -17.95
C ASP A 346 -16.08 -3.56 -17.29
N GLU A 347 -16.14 -3.16 -16.02
CA GLU A 347 -14.95 -2.74 -15.26
C GLU A 347 -14.00 -3.91 -15.03
N ILE A 348 -14.52 -5.07 -14.62
CA ILE A 348 -13.71 -6.28 -14.44
C ILE A 348 -13.02 -6.67 -15.75
N ASN A 349 -13.72 -6.58 -16.88
CA ASN A 349 -13.20 -6.94 -18.20
C ASN A 349 -12.48 -5.77 -18.92
N ALA A 350 -12.24 -4.64 -18.26
CA ALA A 350 -11.50 -3.54 -18.86
C ALA A 350 -10.07 -3.99 -19.22
N ASP A 351 -9.53 -3.44 -20.31
CA ASP A 351 -8.22 -3.83 -20.80
C ASP A 351 -7.14 -3.62 -19.73
N GLY A 352 -6.34 -4.67 -19.48
CA GLY A 352 -5.31 -4.68 -18.44
C GLY A 352 -5.78 -4.81 -16.98
N HIS A 353 -7.10 -4.75 -16.70
CA HIS A 353 -7.64 -4.70 -15.33
C HIS A 353 -7.22 -5.89 -14.47
N PHE A 354 -7.08 -7.10 -15.05
CA PHE A 354 -6.66 -8.28 -14.29
C PHE A 354 -5.23 -8.18 -13.73
N TYR A 355 -4.37 -7.39 -14.38
CA TYR A 355 -2.94 -7.35 -14.10
C TYR A 355 -2.51 -6.09 -13.36
N SER A 356 -3.27 -5.01 -13.44
CA SER A 356 -2.97 -3.76 -12.77
C SER A 356 -4.18 -2.84 -12.75
N VAL A 357 -4.30 -2.05 -11.68
CA VAL A 357 -5.19 -0.90 -11.60
C VAL A 357 -4.44 0.27 -11.00
N SER A 358 -4.96 1.49 -11.19
CA SER A 358 -4.39 2.65 -10.51
C SER A 358 -4.65 2.59 -9.01
N HIS A 359 -3.67 2.97 -8.19
CA HIS A 359 -3.80 2.97 -6.72
C HIS A 359 -4.83 3.99 -6.21
N ASP A 360 -5.15 5.00 -7.02
CA ASP A 360 -6.17 6.02 -6.74
C ASP A 360 -7.55 5.69 -7.36
N SER A 361 -7.74 4.46 -7.86
CA SER A 361 -9.01 4.03 -8.44
C SER A 361 -10.14 4.19 -7.43
N ASP A 362 -11.25 4.78 -7.87
CA ASP A 362 -12.39 5.06 -6.99
C ASP A 362 -12.89 3.78 -6.31
N GLY A 363 -13.00 3.84 -5.00
CA GLY A 363 -13.42 2.75 -4.15
C GLY A 363 -12.40 1.63 -3.90
N LEU A 364 -11.16 1.72 -4.40
CA LEU A 364 -10.10 0.77 -4.05
C LEU A 364 -9.65 1.01 -2.60
N VAL A 365 -9.76 -0.01 -1.75
CA VAL A 365 -9.46 0.07 -0.32
C VAL A 365 -8.15 -0.63 0.04
N ALA A 366 -7.86 -1.76 -0.60
CA ALA A 366 -6.64 -2.51 -0.38
C ALA A 366 -6.16 -3.13 -1.69
N TYR A 367 -4.83 -3.16 -1.86
CA TYR A 367 -4.19 -3.72 -3.04
C TYR A 367 -2.85 -4.36 -2.64
N TRP A 368 -2.81 -5.69 -2.66
CA TRP A 368 -1.60 -6.48 -2.47
C TRP A 368 -1.20 -7.12 -3.80
N LYS A 369 -0.19 -6.55 -4.45
CA LYS A 369 0.37 -7.08 -5.70
C LYS A 369 1.08 -8.43 -5.52
N LEU A 370 1.74 -8.59 -4.38
CA LEU A 370 2.49 -9.79 -3.98
C LEU A 370 3.67 -10.09 -4.93
N ASP A 371 4.38 -9.05 -5.38
CA ASP A 371 5.38 -9.07 -6.46
C ASP A 371 6.78 -8.58 -6.05
N ASP A 372 7.05 -8.38 -4.76
CA ASP A 372 8.28 -7.72 -4.27
C ASP A 372 9.52 -8.62 -4.18
N GLY A 373 9.35 -9.94 -4.33
CA GLY A 373 10.43 -10.94 -4.20
C GLY A 373 11.03 -11.07 -2.80
N GLY A 374 10.47 -10.40 -1.79
CA GLY A 374 11.01 -10.30 -0.44
C GLY A 374 10.67 -11.48 0.47
N GLY A 375 9.51 -12.11 0.25
CA GLY A 375 9.00 -13.23 1.05
C GLY A 375 8.26 -12.81 2.29
#